data_AF-N9E5J3-F1
#
_entry.id   AF-N9E5J3-F1
#
_cell.length_a   1.000
_cell.length_b   1.000
_cell.length_c   1.000
_cell.angle_alpha   90.00
_cell.angle_beta   90.00
_cell.angle_gamma   90.00
#
_symmetry.space_group_name_H-M   'P 1'
#
loop_
_entity.id
_entity.type
_entity.pdbx_description
1 polymer ?
#
loop_
_entity_poly.entity_id
_entity_poly.type
_entity_poly.pdbx_seq_one_letter_code
_entity_poly.pdbx_strand_id
1 'polypeptide(L)'
;MKNNIVVRAIYILGFLVLISLITVFATIYSHWDDNNTSALKDSLSTTSGIFGGLATLAAAIVAAYLFNDWKEQHNKQISNALALQAYEEFTTFQRKVLEFENYVSEFDGLLNSYTGFDLTLEILHKEGHHIYVQNIINTKSQMSISFLSFLSKLNSYLLIKDSSCSFDDKYEMYHEKFVLINAYELEVYSLRDNLNEWEANLIGYRDLVELIKNNEIKALLKDLKA
;
A
#
# COMPACT_ATOMS: atom_id res chain seq x y z
N MET A 1 -17.03 15.76 15.61
CA MET A 1 -16.85 15.56 17.08
C MET A 1 -15.48 16.06 17.58
N LYS A 2 -14.36 15.84 16.86
CA LYS A 2 -12.98 16.29 17.22
C LYS A 2 -12.84 17.80 17.50
N ASN A 3 -13.42 18.67 16.67
CA ASN A 3 -13.32 20.13 16.86
C ASN A 3 -13.91 20.62 18.19
N ASN A 4 -14.91 19.93 18.73
CA ASN A 4 -15.58 20.36 19.96
C ASN A 4 -14.70 20.17 21.20
N ILE A 5 -13.77 19.21 21.20
CA ILE A 5 -12.91 18.94 22.37
C ILE A 5 -11.79 19.97 22.45
N VAL A 6 -11.12 20.26 21.32
CA VAL A 6 -10.07 21.28 21.25
C VAL A 6 -10.65 22.66 21.59
N VAL A 7 -11.80 22.99 21.01
CA VAL A 7 -12.49 24.26 21.30
C VAL A 7 -12.88 24.36 22.78
N ARG A 8 -13.43 23.28 23.37
CA ARG A 8 -13.75 23.25 24.82
C ARG A 8 -12.51 23.36 25.71
N ALA A 9 -11.41 22.70 25.35
CA ALA A 9 -10.15 22.80 26.07
C ALA A 9 -9.61 24.23 26.05
N ILE A 10 -9.65 24.90 24.89
CA ILE A 10 -9.25 26.30 24.75
C ILE A 10 -10.12 27.22 25.62
N TYR A 11 -11.44 27.02 25.65
CA TYR A 11 -12.33 27.82 26.50
C TYR A 11 -12.05 27.63 28.00
N ILE A 12 -11.85 26.39 28.44
CA ILE A 12 -11.55 26.09 29.86
C ILE A 12 -10.20 26.71 30.26
N LEU A 13 -9.19 26.60 29.39
CA LEU A 13 -7.86 27.15 29.67
C LEU A 13 -7.87 28.67 29.67
N GLY A 14 -8.59 29.29 28.73
CA GLY A 14 -8.79 30.74 28.68
C GLY A 14 -9.52 31.28 29.91
N PHE A 15 -10.52 30.54 30.41
CA PHE A 15 -11.24 30.89 31.64
C PHE A 15 -10.34 30.82 32.89
N LEU A 16 -9.49 29.80 33.00
CA LEU A 16 -8.54 29.67 34.11
C LEU A 16 -7.48 30.77 34.10
N VAL A 17 -6.99 31.14 32.92
CA VAL A 17 -6.07 32.29 32.73
C VAL A 17 -6.73 33.60 33.15
N LEU A 18 -7.99 33.81 32.78
CA LEU A 18 -8.75 35.01 33.14
C LEU A 18 -8.91 35.14 34.66
N ILE A 19 -9.29 34.06 35.35
CA ILE A 19 -9.40 34.04 36.82
C ILE A 19 -8.05 34.38 37.46
N SER A 20 -6.96 33.77 36.96
CA SER A 20 -5.61 34.02 37.47
C SER A 20 -5.20 35.49 37.33
N LEU A 21 -5.48 36.11 36.18
CA LEU A 21 -5.24 37.55 35.98
C LEU A 21 -6.07 38.41 36.93
N ILE A 22 -7.37 38.11 37.09
CA ILE A 22 -8.24 38.84 38.02
C ILE A 22 -7.70 38.76 39.45
N THR A 23 -7.20 37.60 39.88
CA THR A 23 -6.62 37.45 41.24
C THR A 23 -5.35 38.28 41.43
N VAL A 24 -4.48 38.38 40.41
CA VAL A 24 -3.29 39.24 40.48
C VAL A 24 -3.67 40.70 40.54
N PHE A 25 -4.56 41.15 39.65
CA PHE A 25 -5.00 42.54 39.63
C PHE A 25 -5.72 42.95 40.92
N ALA A 26 -6.56 42.07 41.48
CA ALA A 26 -7.21 42.30 42.76
C ALA A 26 -6.18 42.43 43.90
N THR A 27 -5.16 41.58 43.93
CA THR A 27 -4.11 41.63 44.97
C THR A 27 -3.24 42.87 44.84
N ILE A 28 -2.90 43.28 43.61
CA ILE A 28 -2.18 44.54 43.34
C ILE A 28 -3.00 45.74 43.81
N TYR A 29 -4.30 45.76 43.52
CA TYR A 29 -5.19 46.86 43.94
C TYR A 29 -5.35 46.93 45.46
N SER A 30 -5.51 45.78 46.13
CA SER A 30 -5.68 45.72 47.59
C SER A 30 -4.43 46.09 48.40
N HIS A 31 -3.22 45.89 47.84
CA HIS A 31 -1.95 46.19 48.51
C HIS A 31 -1.17 47.32 47.85
N TRP A 32 -1.84 48.21 47.11
CA TRP A 32 -1.19 49.34 46.44
C TRP A 32 -0.71 50.43 47.40
N ASP A 33 -1.41 50.62 48.53
CA ASP A 33 -1.14 51.69 49.50
C ASP A 33 -0.29 51.22 50.70
N ASP A 34 -0.38 49.93 51.04
CA ASP A 34 0.51 49.29 51.99
C ASP A 34 1.82 48.91 51.27
N ASN A 35 2.98 49.40 51.71
CA ASN A 35 4.32 49.05 51.20
C ASN A 35 4.71 47.55 51.39
N ASN A 36 3.73 46.64 51.38
CA ASN A 36 3.82 45.23 51.70
C ASN A 36 4.25 44.40 50.47
N THR A 37 5.50 44.61 50.07
CA THR A 37 6.16 43.96 48.93
C THR A 37 6.19 42.43 48.98
N SER A 38 6.04 41.81 50.16
CA SER A 38 5.96 40.36 50.33
C SER A 38 4.66 39.77 49.77
N ALA A 39 3.51 40.38 50.04
CA ALA A 39 2.21 39.93 49.56
C ALA A 39 2.13 39.95 48.03
N LEU A 40 2.68 41.01 47.42
CA LEU A 40 2.82 41.11 45.96
C LEU A 40 3.72 40.00 45.40
N LYS A 41 4.87 39.74 46.02
CA LYS A 41 5.81 38.69 45.59
C LYS A 41 5.19 37.30 45.67
N ASP A 42 4.45 37.00 46.74
CA ASP A 42 3.80 35.71 46.94
C ASP A 42 2.64 35.50 45.96
N SER A 43 1.86 36.55 45.67
CA SER A 43 0.80 36.49 44.66
C SER A 43 1.34 36.28 43.24
N LEU A 44 2.45 36.94 42.88
CA LEU A 44 3.10 36.78 41.58
C LEU A 44 3.75 35.40 41.45
N SER A 45 4.38 34.88 42.52
CA SER A 45 4.97 33.54 42.55
C SER A 45 3.91 32.43 42.47
N THR A 46 2.77 32.61 43.15
CA THR A 46 1.66 31.65 43.08
C THR A 46 1.05 31.67 41.68
N THR A 47 0.89 32.85 41.11
CA THR A 47 0.35 33.03 39.76
C THR A 47 1.28 32.46 38.71
N SER A 48 2.60 32.69 38.80
CA SER A 48 3.56 32.09 37.87
C SER A 48 3.59 30.56 37.96
N GLY A 49 3.39 29.98 39.14
CA GLY A 49 3.23 28.54 39.33
C GLY A 49 1.97 27.99 38.66
N ILE A 50 0.82 28.67 38.82
CA ILE A 50 -0.45 28.30 38.16
C ILE A 50 -0.33 28.44 36.64
N PHE A 51 0.22 29.54 36.14
CA PHE A 51 0.46 29.74 34.70
C PHE A 51 1.43 28.71 34.13
N GLY A 52 2.50 28.38 34.85
CA GLY A 52 3.44 27.33 34.45
C GLY A 52 2.74 25.97 34.32
N GLY A 53 1.96 25.58 35.32
CA GLY A 53 1.19 24.33 35.30
C GLY A 53 0.13 24.30 34.17
N LEU A 54 -0.60 25.39 33.97
CA LEU A 54 -1.59 25.50 32.88
C LEU A 54 -0.94 25.51 31.50
N ALA A 55 0.21 26.16 31.35
CA ALA A 55 0.97 26.17 30.10
C ALA A 55 1.48 24.76 29.76
N THR A 56 1.98 24.01 30.74
CA THR A 56 2.37 22.61 30.54
C THR A 56 1.19 21.73 30.16
N LEU A 57 0.04 21.90 30.82
CA LEU A 57 -1.18 21.15 30.48
C LEU A 57 -1.67 21.49 29.07
N ALA A 58 -1.69 22.76 28.69
CA ALA A 58 -2.03 23.21 27.35
C ALA A 58 -1.09 22.61 26.30
N ALA A 59 0.23 22.67 26.56
CA ALA A 59 1.23 22.08 25.70
C ALA A 59 1.04 20.57 25.54
N ALA A 60 0.72 19.85 26.62
CA ALA A 60 0.44 18.41 26.58
C ALA A 60 -0.81 18.08 25.75
N ILE A 61 -1.89 18.88 25.88
CA ILE A 61 -3.11 18.71 25.07
C ILE A 61 -2.82 18.93 23.59
N VAL A 62 -2.10 20.01 23.26
CA VAL A 62 -1.69 20.32 21.88
C VAL A 62 -0.79 19.22 21.31
N ALA A 63 0.19 18.75 22.09
CA ALA A 63 1.10 17.68 21.69
C ALA A 63 0.35 16.37 21.45
N ALA A 64 -0.61 15.99 22.32
CA ALA A 64 -1.44 14.81 22.13
C ALA A 64 -2.31 14.91 20.87
N TYR A 65 -2.84 16.10 20.58
CA TYR A 65 -3.60 16.35 19.35
C TYR A 65 -2.71 16.21 18.10
N LEU A 66 -1.55 16.87 18.11
CA LEU A 66 -0.59 16.83 17.00
C LEU A 66 -0.08 15.40 16.75
N PHE A 67 0.17 14.64 17.82
CA PHE A 67 0.59 13.24 17.71
C PHE A 67 -0.48 12.35 17.07
N ASN A 68 -1.75 12.52 17.44
CA ASN A 68 -2.84 11.75 16.85
C ASN A 68 -3.05 12.08 15.36
N ASP A 69 -2.97 13.36 14.99
CA ASP A 69 -3.07 13.80 13.60
C ASP A 69 -1.89 13.29 12.77
N TRP A 70 -0.67 13.43 13.30
CA TRP A 70 0.54 12.87 12.69
C TRP A 70 0.44 11.35 12.52
N LYS A 71 -0.03 10.62 13.52
CA LYS A 71 -0.19 9.17 13.47
C LYS A 71 -1.19 8.75 12.38
N GLU A 72 -2.34 9.43 12.30
CA GLU A 72 -3.33 9.18 11.25
C GLU A 72 -2.75 9.45 9.86
N GLN A 73 -2.05 10.57 9.69
CA GLN A 73 -1.42 10.93 8.41
C GLN A 73 -0.31 9.94 8.02
N HIS A 74 0.55 9.57 8.96
CA HIS A 74 1.66 8.63 8.74
C HIS A 74 1.16 7.24 8.35
N ASN A 75 0.13 6.73 9.04
CA ASN A 75 -0.47 5.44 8.70
C ASN A 75 -1.09 5.47 7.30
N LYS A 76 -1.77 6.56 6.93
CA LYS A 76 -2.31 6.74 5.58
C LYS A 76 -1.20 6.77 4.52
N GLN A 77 -0.09 7.46 4.79
CA GLN A 77 1.07 7.49 3.90
C GLN A 77 1.66 6.09 3.67
N ILE A 78 1.82 5.29 4.73
CA ILE A 78 2.31 3.91 4.61
C ILE A 78 1.33 3.07 3.77
N SER A 79 0.03 3.12 4.07
CA SER A 79 -0.99 2.38 3.33
C SER A 79 -0.96 2.73 1.84
N ASN A 80 -0.86 4.02 1.51
CA ASN A 80 -0.79 4.47 0.12
C ASN A 80 0.50 4.01 -0.58
N ALA A 81 1.63 4.02 0.12
CA ALA A 81 2.89 3.54 -0.45
C ALA A 81 2.83 2.04 -0.77
N LEU A 82 2.25 1.22 0.11
CA LEU A 82 2.09 -0.22 -0.13
C LEU A 82 1.05 -0.51 -1.22
N ALA A 83 -0.06 0.22 -1.24
CA ALA A 83 -1.04 0.15 -2.30
C ALA A 83 -0.37 0.44 -3.66
N LEU A 84 0.40 1.52 -3.75
CA LEU A 84 1.11 1.87 -4.98
C LEU A 84 2.08 0.77 -5.41
N GLN A 85 2.88 0.23 -4.48
CA GLN A 85 3.78 -0.89 -4.79
C GLN A 85 3.03 -2.12 -5.32
N ALA A 86 1.93 -2.52 -4.69
CA ALA A 86 1.13 -3.65 -5.14
C ALA A 86 0.53 -3.41 -6.54
N TYR A 87 0.09 -2.18 -6.82
CA TYR A 87 -0.38 -1.79 -8.15
C TYR A 87 0.75 -1.87 -9.20
N GLU A 88 1.94 -1.35 -8.90
CA GLU A 88 3.09 -1.37 -9.80
C GLU A 88 3.53 -2.81 -10.13
N GLU A 89 3.61 -3.69 -9.13
CA GLU A 89 3.93 -5.11 -9.33
C GLU A 89 2.84 -5.82 -10.16
N PHE A 90 1.56 -5.52 -9.92
CA PHE A 90 0.46 -6.05 -10.74
C PHE A 90 0.60 -5.62 -12.21
N THR A 91 0.89 -4.34 -12.48
CA THR A 91 1.08 -3.85 -13.85
C THR A 91 2.31 -4.48 -14.52
N THR A 92 3.34 -4.79 -13.74
CA THR A 92 4.51 -5.53 -14.23
C THR A 92 4.14 -6.94 -14.64
N PHE A 93 3.38 -7.67 -13.80
CA PHE A 93 2.86 -8.99 -14.14
C PHE A 93 1.98 -8.94 -15.41
N GLN A 94 1.03 -7.99 -15.47
CA GLN A 94 0.17 -7.82 -16.65
C GLN A 94 0.97 -7.56 -17.93
N ARG A 95 2.01 -6.72 -17.87
CA ARG A 95 2.90 -6.49 -19.01
C ARG A 95 3.63 -7.77 -19.43
N LYS A 96 4.06 -8.60 -18.49
CA LYS A 96 4.72 -9.88 -18.80
C LYS A 96 3.77 -10.87 -19.47
N VAL A 97 2.48 -10.87 -19.12
CA VAL A 97 1.44 -11.63 -19.85
C VAL A 97 1.29 -11.16 -21.29
N LEU A 98 1.34 -9.84 -21.54
CA LEU A 98 1.29 -9.28 -22.91
C LEU A 98 2.57 -9.60 -23.71
N GLU A 99 3.74 -9.55 -23.08
CA GLU A 99 5.00 -9.98 -23.72
C GLU A 99 4.95 -11.48 -24.08
N PHE A 100 4.41 -12.31 -23.19
CA PHE A 100 4.21 -13.74 -23.43
C PHE A 100 3.28 -13.99 -24.63
N GLU A 101 2.16 -13.29 -24.70
CA GLU A 101 1.24 -13.34 -25.85
C GLU A 101 1.94 -13.05 -27.18
N ASN A 102 2.75 -11.98 -27.23
CA ASN A 102 3.49 -11.62 -28.44
C ASN A 102 4.44 -12.75 -28.86
N TYR A 103 5.19 -13.34 -27.93
CA TYR A 103 6.11 -14.43 -28.26
C TYR A 103 5.40 -15.71 -28.69
N VAL A 104 4.25 -16.03 -28.09
CA VAL A 104 3.41 -17.15 -28.54
C VAL A 104 2.90 -16.92 -29.96
N SER A 105 2.42 -15.72 -30.26
CA SER A 105 1.95 -15.36 -31.61
C SER A 105 3.06 -15.38 -32.65
N GLU A 106 4.25 -14.89 -32.32
CA GLU A 106 5.43 -14.95 -33.18
C GLU A 106 5.84 -16.40 -33.48
N PHE A 107 5.78 -17.27 -32.46
CA PHE A 107 6.10 -18.69 -32.61
C PHE A 107 5.07 -19.43 -33.47
N ASP A 108 3.78 -19.16 -33.30
CA ASP A 108 2.75 -19.71 -34.20
C ASP A 108 2.97 -19.26 -35.65
N GLY A 109 3.26 -17.97 -35.86
CA GLY A 109 3.62 -17.44 -37.18
C GLY A 109 4.81 -18.17 -37.81
N LEU A 110 5.85 -18.47 -37.00
CA LEU A 110 6.98 -19.28 -37.43
C LEU A 110 6.52 -20.69 -37.83
N LEU A 111 5.80 -21.41 -36.97
CA LEU A 111 5.34 -22.78 -37.27
C LEU A 111 4.53 -22.83 -38.57
N ASN A 112 3.65 -21.86 -38.79
CA ASN A 112 2.81 -21.79 -39.98
C ASN A 112 3.61 -21.43 -41.26
N SER A 113 4.82 -20.88 -41.13
CA SER A 113 5.69 -20.59 -42.29
C SER A 113 6.36 -21.85 -42.86
N TYR A 114 6.51 -22.90 -42.05
CA TYR A 114 7.05 -24.20 -42.48
C TYR A 114 5.94 -25.02 -43.12
N THR A 115 5.71 -24.78 -44.41
CA THR A 115 4.73 -25.55 -45.19
C THR A 115 5.38 -26.84 -45.72
N GLY A 116 4.92 -28.00 -45.24
CA GLY A 116 5.21 -29.30 -45.86
C GLY A 116 6.18 -30.24 -45.13
N PHE A 117 6.69 -29.89 -43.95
CA PHE A 117 7.39 -30.83 -43.06
C PHE A 117 7.23 -30.43 -41.60
N ASP A 118 7.25 -31.42 -40.70
CA ASP A 118 7.19 -31.16 -39.25
C ASP A 118 8.46 -30.46 -38.80
N LEU A 119 8.31 -29.23 -38.29
CA LEU A 119 9.39 -28.51 -37.65
C LEU A 119 9.75 -29.25 -36.35
N THR A 120 11.02 -29.61 -36.20
CA THR A 120 11.55 -30.24 -34.99
C THR A 120 12.44 -29.28 -34.21
N LEU A 121 12.68 -29.57 -32.92
CA LEU A 121 13.63 -28.82 -32.09
C LEU A 121 15.04 -28.76 -32.69
N GLU A 122 15.47 -29.84 -33.36
CA GLU A 122 16.78 -29.89 -34.01
C GLU A 122 16.87 -28.90 -35.18
N ILE A 123 15.81 -28.79 -35.99
CA ILE A 123 15.72 -27.83 -37.09
C ILE A 123 15.70 -26.40 -36.55
N LEU A 124 14.90 -26.13 -35.50
CA LEU A 124 14.89 -24.82 -34.82
C LEU A 124 16.28 -24.41 -34.35
N HIS A 125 17.05 -25.34 -33.77
CA HIS A 125 18.39 -25.05 -33.28
C HIS A 125 19.34 -24.77 -34.45
N LYS A 126 19.30 -25.59 -35.49
CA LYS A 126 20.17 -25.46 -36.68
C LYS A 126 19.93 -24.16 -37.43
N GLU A 127 18.68 -23.71 -37.53
CA GLU A 127 18.28 -22.50 -38.26
C GLU A 127 18.27 -21.25 -37.38
N GLY A 128 18.64 -21.37 -36.09
CA GLY A 128 18.73 -20.23 -35.17
C GLY A 128 17.38 -19.76 -34.61
N HIS A 129 16.29 -20.46 -34.90
CA HIS A 129 14.94 -20.15 -34.43
C HIS A 129 14.63 -20.66 -33.00
N HIS A 130 15.57 -21.32 -32.33
CA HIS A 130 15.43 -21.71 -30.92
C HIS A 130 15.16 -20.51 -29.98
N ILE A 131 15.50 -19.29 -30.41
CA ILE A 131 15.26 -18.06 -29.65
C ILE A 131 13.78 -17.81 -29.33
N TYR A 132 12.86 -18.23 -30.21
CA TYR A 132 11.42 -18.08 -29.97
C TYR A 132 10.97 -18.89 -28.75
N VAL A 133 11.40 -20.16 -28.68
CA VAL A 133 11.12 -21.04 -27.54
C VAL A 133 11.77 -20.50 -26.27
N GLN A 134 13.02 -20.01 -26.35
CA GLN A 134 13.70 -19.41 -25.19
C GLN A 134 12.98 -18.15 -24.68
N ASN A 135 12.51 -17.28 -25.56
CA ASN A 135 11.77 -16.07 -25.16
C ASN A 135 10.49 -16.44 -24.40
N ILE A 136 9.76 -17.45 -24.86
CA ILE A 136 8.55 -17.96 -24.19
C ILE A 136 8.89 -18.52 -22.80
N ILE A 137 9.87 -19.42 -22.70
CA ILE A 137 10.30 -20.02 -21.42
C ILE A 137 10.79 -18.95 -20.44
N ASN A 138 11.64 -18.04 -20.90
CA ASN A 138 12.16 -16.95 -20.07
C ASN A 138 11.03 -16.04 -19.58
N THR A 139 10.04 -15.76 -20.44
CA THR A 139 8.90 -14.92 -20.06
C THR A 139 7.98 -15.63 -19.07
N LYS A 140 7.75 -16.95 -19.17
CA LYS A 140 7.04 -17.73 -18.12
C LYS A 140 7.71 -17.60 -16.76
N SER A 141 9.05 -17.71 -16.71
CA SER A 141 9.81 -17.53 -15.48
C SER A 141 9.64 -16.11 -14.91
N GLN A 142 9.76 -15.08 -15.75
CA GLN A 142 9.55 -13.68 -15.34
C GLN A 142 8.10 -13.39 -14.89
N MET A 143 7.10 -14.01 -15.53
CA MET A 143 5.70 -13.94 -15.10
C MET A 143 5.53 -14.53 -13.70
N SER A 144 6.14 -15.69 -13.42
CA SER A 144 6.10 -16.32 -12.10
C SER A 144 6.71 -15.41 -11.03
N ILE A 145 7.88 -14.83 -11.30
CA ILE A 145 8.54 -13.90 -10.36
C ILE A 145 7.68 -12.67 -10.10
N SER A 146 7.18 -12.03 -11.15
CA SER A 146 6.35 -10.82 -11.03
C SER A 146 5.01 -11.09 -10.35
N PHE A 147 4.40 -12.25 -10.58
CA PHE A 147 3.17 -12.67 -9.89
C PHE A 147 3.39 -12.87 -8.39
N LEU A 148 4.46 -13.57 -7.98
CA LEU A 148 4.79 -13.76 -6.58
C LEU A 148 5.16 -12.45 -5.89
N SER A 149 5.88 -11.57 -6.59
CA SER A 149 6.18 -10.21 -6.13
C SER A 149 4.89 -9.42 -5.87
N PHE A 150 3.95 -9.45 -6.81
CA PHE A 150 2.63 -8.86 -6.66
C PHE A 150 1.89 -9.39 -5.42
N LEU A 151 1.78 -10.71 -5.25
CA LEU A 151 1.08 -11.29 -4.10
C LEU A 151 1.70 -10.87 -2.77
N SER A 152 3.04 -10.79 -2.70
CA SER A 152 3.75 -10.33 -1.50
C SER A 152 3.43 -8.86 -1.15
N LYS A 153 3.38 -7.98 -2.17
CA LYS A 153 3.02 -6.57 -1.97
C LYS A 153 1.55 -6.40 -1.62
N LEU A 154 0.68 -7.17 -2.27
CA LEU A 154 -0.75 -7.19 -1.96
C LEU A 154 -0.99 -7.63 -0.51
N ASN A 155 -0.29 -8.66 -0.04
CA ASN A 155 -0.34 -9.09 1.37
C ASN A 155 0.02 -7.94 2.32
N SER A 156 1.16 -7.30 2.05
CA SER A 156 1.66 -6.21 2.87
C SER A 156 0.65 -5.07 2.99
N TYR A 157 0.00 -4.71 1.88
CA TYR A 157 -1.06 -3.71 1.85
C TYR A 157 -2.30 -4.16 2.64
N LEU A 158 -2.77 -5.39 2.43
CA LEU A 158 -3.98 -5.90 3.08
C LEU A 158 -3.81 -6.08 4.60
N LEU A 159 -2.64 -6.49 5.07
CA LEU A 159 -2.32 -6.59 6.51
C LEU A 159 -2.42 -5.25 7.24
N ILE A 160 -2.09 -4.14 6.57
CA ILE A 160 -2.18 -2.80 7.16
C ILE A 160 -3.61 -2.25 7.10
N LYS A 161 -4.35 -2.61 6.05
CA LYS A 161 -5.71 -2.10 5.81
C LYS A 161 -6.78 -2.84 6.61
N ASP A 162 -6.77 -4.17 6.57
CA ASP A 162 -7.75 -5.02 7.24
C ASP A 162 -7.04 -5.86 8.31
N SER A 163 -7.31 -5.56 9.57
CA SER A 163 -6.80 -6.30 10.73
C SER A 163 -7.38 -7.72 10.86
N SER A 164 -7.93 -8.32 9.80
CA SER A 164 -8.64 -9.60 9.84
C SER A 164 -8.42 -10.46 8.58
N CYS A 165 -7.70 -11.57 8.77
CA CYS A 165 -7.78 -12.94 8.21
C CYS A 165 -8.23 -13.25 6.76
N SER A 166 -8.72 -12.31 5.93
CA SER A 166 -9.24 -12.64 4.60
C SER A 166 -8.18 -12.74 3.50
N PHE A 167 -6.91 -12.43 3.82
CA PHE A 167 -5.83 -12.52 2.85
C PHE A 167 -5.49 -13.97 2.52
N ASP A 168 -5.42 -14.86 3.51
CA ASP A 168 -4.99 -16.24 3.30
C ASP A 168 -5.89 -16.94 2.26
N ASP A 169 -7.20 -16.80 2.39
CA ASP A 169 -8.18 -17.35 1.43
C ASP A 169 -8.00 -16.79 0.00
N LYS A 170 -7.77 -15.47 -0.13
CA LYS A 170 -7.59 -14.82 -1.44
C LYS A 170 -6.23 -15.14 -2.06
N TYR A 171 -5.19 -15.17 -1.25
CA TYR A 171 -3.84 -15.54 -1.63
C TYR A 171 -3.81 -16.96 -2.17
N GLU A 172 -4.36 -17.90 -1.40
CA GLU A 172 -4.49 -19.29 -1.82
C GLU A 172 -5.27 -19.39 -3.13
N MET A 173 -6.43 -18.72 -3.25
CA MET A 173 -7.20 -18.73 -4.48
C MET A 173 -6.40 -18.22 -5.71
N TYR A 174 -5.68 -17.10 -5.60
CA TYR A 174 -4.90 -16.58 -6.72
C TYR A 174 -3.69 -17.45 -7.04
N HIS A 175 -2.99 -17.91 -6.01
CA HIS A 175 -1.83 -18.77 -6.14
C HIS A 175 -2.21 -20.13 -6.75
N GLU A 176 -3.26 -20.78 -6.26
CA GLU A 176 -3.79 -22.03 -6.81
C GLU A 176 -4.18 -21.88 -8.26
N LYS A 177 -4.90 -20.81 -8.63
CA LYS A 177 -5.21 -20.53 -10.04
C LYS A 177 -3.94 -20.41 -10.87
N PHE A 178 -2.94 -19.68 -10.40
CA PHE A 178 -1.66 -19.56 -11.09
C PHE A 178 -0.95 -20.91 -11.23
N VAL A 179 -0.91 -21.72 -10.17
CA VAL A 179 -0.34 -23.07 -10.21
C VAL A 179 -1.09 -23.96 -11.19
N LEU A 180 -2.43 -23.92 -11.21
CA LEU A 180 -3.26 -24.71 -12.14
C LEU A 180 -3.00 -24.32 -13.60
N ILE A 181 -2.80 -23.04 -13.89
CA ILE A 181 -2.41 -22.57 -15.23
C ILE A 181 -1.06 -23.16 -15.65
N ASN A 182 -0.15 -23.41 -14.70
CA ASN A 182 1.18 -23.96 -14.97
C ASN A 182 1.30 -25.46 -14.65
N ALA A 183 0.21 -26.14 -14.27
CA ALA A 183 0.28 -27.52 -13.75
C ALA A 183 0.66 -28.55 -14.83
N TYR A 184 0.44 -28.19 -16.10
CA TYR A 184 0.88 -28.97 -17.25
C TYR A 184 2.27 -28.48 -17.66
N GLU A 185 3.30 -29.01 -17.01
CA GLU A 185 4.68 -28.94 -17.50
C GLU A 185 5.19 -30.37 -17.64
N LEU A 186 4.77 -31.10 -18.67
CA LEU A 186 5.19 -32.49 -18.85
C LEU A 186 5.46 -32.85 -20.31
N GLU A 187 6.64 -33.46 -20.49
CA GLU A 187 7.18 -34.22 -21.63
C GLU A 187 6.98 -33.59 -23.02
N VAL A 188 8.09 -33.22 -23.65
CA VAL A 188 8.15 -32.63 -24.99
C VAL A 188 7.39 -33.51 -25.99
N TYR A 189 6.13 -33.15 -26.25
CA TYR A 189 5.44 -33.51 -27.47
C TYR A 189 5.84 -32.52 -28.57
N SER A 190 5.25 -32.62 -29.76
CA SER A 190 5.68 -31.84 -30.92
C SER A 190 5.69 -30.33 -30.63
N LEU A 191 6.40 -29.53 -31.44
CA LEU A 191 6.39 -28.07 -31.28
C LEU A 191 4.98 -27.47 -31.33
N ARG A 192 4.06 -28.11 -32.06
CA ARG A 192 2.66 -27.71 -32.12
C ARG A 192 1.91 -27.99 -30.82
N ASP A 193 2.21 -29.10 -30.15
CA ASP A 193 1.62 -29.41 -28.86
C ASP A 193 2.07 -28.41 -27.78
N ASN A 194 3.36 -28.05 -27.77
CA ASN A 194 3.88 -26.99 -26.89
C ASN A 194 3.19 -25.64 -27.14
N LEU A 195 2.98 -25.28 -28.41
CA LEU A 195 2.26 -24.04 -28.76
C LEU A 195 0.83 -24.07 -28.21
N ASN A 196 0.09 -25.15 -28.46
CA ASN A 196 -1.29 -25.30 -27.98
C ASN A 196 -1.37 -25.17 -26.44
N GLU A 197 -0.39 -25.71 -25.72
CA GLU A 197 -0.29 -25.56 -24.27
C GLU A 197 -0.04 -24.11 -23.88
N TRP A 198 0.90 -23.41 -24.53
CA TRP A 198 1.17 -22.00 -24.23
C TRP A 198 -0.02 -21.08 -24.52
N GLU A 199 -0.80 -21.39 -25.57
CA GLU A 199 -2.07 -20.70 -25.84
C GLU A 199 -3.10 -20.95 -24.75
N ALA A 200 -3.24 -22.19 -24.27
CA ALA A 200 -4.11 -22.50 -23.14
C ALA A 200 -3.68 -21.77 -21.86
N ASN A 201 -2.38 -21.71 -21.59
CA ASN A 201 -1.82 -20.98 -20.46
C ASN A 201 -2.11 -19.48 -20.57
N LEU A 202 -1.99 -18.90 -21.77
CA LEU A 202 -2.29 -17.49 -22.02
C LEU A 202 -3.76 -17.13 -21.70
N ILE A 203 -4.71 -18.00 -22.06
CA ILE A 203 -6.12 -17.82 -21.70
C ILE A 203 -6.25 -17.78 -20.18
N GLY A 204 -5.65 -18.75 -19.49
CA GLY A 204 -5.64 -18.80 -18.03
C GLY A 204 -5.05 -17.55 -17.36
N TYR A 205 -3.93 -17.04 -17.87
CA TYR A 205 -3.32 -15.81 -17.33
C TYR A 205 -4.21 -14.59 -17.54
N ARG A 206 -4.87 -14.47 -18.70
CA ARG A 206 -5.82 -13.36 -18.96
C ARG A 206 -7.00 -13.38 -17.98
N ASP A 207 -7.57 -14.56 -17.75
CA ASP A 207 -8.65 -14.74 -16.79
C ASP A 207 -8.20 -14.38 -15.37
N LEU A 208 -6.99 -14.80 -14.98
CA LEU A 208 -6.41 -14.46 -13.68
C LEU A 208 -6.18 -12.95 -13.53
N VAL A 209 -5.62 -12.29 -14.55
CA VAL A 209 -5.41 -10.84 -14.57
C VAL A 209 -6.73 -10.10 -14.38
N GLU A 210 -7.78 -10.50 -15.11
CA GLU A 210 -9.09 -9.84 -15.02
C GLU A 210 -9.77 -10.08 -13.67
N LEU A 211 -9.64 -11.29 -13.11
CA LEU A 211 -10.12 -11.61 -11.77
C LEU A 211 -9.46 -10.73 -10.70
N ILE A 212 -8.12 -10.66 -10.70
CA ILE A 212 -7.35 -9.84 -9.75
C ILE A 212 -7.69 -8.36 -9.92
N LYS A 213 -7.78 -7.89 -11.16
CA LYS A 213 -8.11 -6.51 -11.48
C LYS A 213 -9.46 -6.09 -10.91
N ASN A 214 -10.46 -6.97 -11.04
CA ASN A 214 -11.82 -6.70 -10.59
C ASN A 214 -11.96 -6.74 -9.07
N ASN A 215 -11.27 -7.66 -8.41
CA ASN A 215 -11.42 -7.87 -6.96
C ASN A 215 -10.51 -6.96 -6.14
N GLU A 216 -9.26 -6.80 -6.54
CA GLU A 216 -8.24 -6.17 -5.69
C GLU A 216 -7.81 -4.80 -6.24
N ILE A 217 -7.48 -4.72 -7.54
CA ILE A 217 -6.89 -3.51 -8.10
C ILE A 217 -7.88 -2.34 -8.13
N LYS A 218 -9.16 -2.60 -8.44
CA LYS A 218 -10.21 -1.57 -8.35
C LYS A 218 -10.36 -1.02 -6.93
N ALA A 219 -10.30 -1.88 -5.93
CA ALA A 219 -10.39 -1.48 -4.53
C ALA A 219 -9.16 -0.67 -4.09
N LEU A 220 -7.98 -1.13 -4.47
CA LEU A 220 -6.70 -0.45 -4.22
C LEU A 220 -6.69 0.96 -4.84
N LEU A 221 -7.09 1.09 -6.11
CA LEU A 221 -7.15 2.39 -6.79
C LEU A 221 -8.17 3.36 -6.18
N LYS A 222 -9.25 2.83 -5.57
CA LYS A 222 -10.22 3.65 -4.85
C LYS A 222 -9.60 4.25 -3.59
N ASP A 223 -8.81 3.48 -2.86
CA ASP A 223 -8.11 3.94 -1.67
C ASP A 223 -7.03 4.97 -1.99
N LEU A 224 -6.30 4.81 -3.09
CA LEU A 224 -5.30 5.78 -3.53
C LEU A 224 -5.91 7.15 -3.88
N LYS A 225 -7.19 7.20 -4.24
CA LYS A 225 -7.91 8.46 -4.54
C LYS A 225 -8.53 9.13 -3.31
N ALA A 226 -8.64 8.41 -2.19
CA ALA A 226 -9.29 8.88 -0.96
C ALA A 226 -8.31 9.57 -0.01
#